data_AF-A0A2S8GPN8-F1
#
_entry.id   AF-A0A2S8GPN8-F1
#
_cell.length_a   1.000
_cell.length_b   1.000
_cell.length_c   1.000
_cell.angle_alpha   90.00
_cell.angle_beta   90.00
_cell.angle_gamma   90.00
#
_symmetry.space_group_name_H-M   'P 1'
#
loop_
_entity.id
_entity.type
_entity.pdbx_description
1 polymer ?
#
loop_
_entity_poly.entity_id
_entity_poly.type
_entity_poly.pdbx_seq_one_letter_code
_entity_poly.pdbx_strand_id
1 'polypeptide(L)'
;MSDPQPNESPFQSPVGSDIDSARAFLGSKYYALCTVLPWAFIALALQLATNFAIPTVNGMADNVLADLVGLDHYVGLLVGAIGMASLIAMGVTFRLTQALGWHWAAIVAVSVLVGVPFIGPLMLMYLSTHARETLKGAGIPLQLFSADWPRIRQIAVEQETPTNINPFSLPYMNQLYHLVFCDDPQLASIVPASITKSGWLEPQAQLSDPADLRAVVERETVDSRVRLLAAAQLRSGKEEAGNDLGLGIVFESKPEDEHYLVAMYADGGMACLHGKSNVHLLSPGTEGLSAEVRTLVAEVMEQRHLFAEFPDNDRRPPPPLGEARITLLTTMGPRVGQSTWKAFHKLPVTKPLAEAAISMVDRLHGFEPAPKHQLDATDIIPTDMQQIARHQRQAIAAMVIYGLSFPVLICFGDAAVVGPFGLGIIVALFLGSSAFAGYAAYRLLKLLGRPKAGLVYGLLSIFPGVPLVSLGFAYYWASQYLKAMELIGR
;
A
#
# COMPACT_ATOMS: atom_id res chain seq x y z
N MET A 1 19.95 -24.79 52.20
CA MET A 1 20.41 -24.85 50.80
C MET A 1 19.19 -24.84 49.93
N SER A 2 18.74 -23.64 49.59
CA SER A 2 17.68 -23.38 48.62
C SER A 2 18.32 -23.32 47.25
N ASP A 3 17.80 -24.10 46.29
CA ASP A 3 18.27 -24.06 44.91
C ASP A 3 18.25 -22.61 44.38
N PRO A 4 19.34 -22.12 43.76
CA PRO A 4 19.32 -20.82 43.12
C PRO A 4 18.31 -20.87 41.97
N GLN A 5 17.25 -20.07 42.06
CA GLN A 5 16.38 -19.85 40.92
C GLN A 5 17.22 -19.32 39.75
N PRO A 6 17.00 -19.84 38.53
CA PRO A 6 17.72 -19.36 37.36
C PRO A 6 17.46 -17.87 37.22
N ASN A 7 18.54 -17.08 37.17
CA ASN A 7 18.51 -15.66 36.82
C ASN A 7 17.89 -15.52 35.42
N GLU A 8 16.58 -15.31 35.36
CA GLU A 8 15.91 -14.79 34.19
C GLU A 8 16.42 -13.36 33.98
N SER A 9 17.03 -13.13 32.81
CA SER A 9 17.53 -11.81 32.41
C SER A 9 16.38 -10.79 32.48
N PRO A 10 16.59 -9.57 33.03
CA PRO A 10 15.59 -8.50 32.96
C PRO A 10 15.29 -8.03 31.52
N PHE A 11 15.99 -8.60 30.53
CA PHE A 11 15.78 -8.40 29.09
C PHE A 11 15.18 -9.62 28.39
N GLN A 12 14.54 -10.55 29.11
CA GLN A 12 13.61 -11.45 28.45
C GLN A 12 12.44 -10.60 27.95
N SER A 13 12.46 -10.27 26.65
CA SER A 13 11.27 -9.81 25.95
C SER A 13 10.14 -10.78 26.31
N PRO A 14 8.97 -10.28 26.74
CA PRO A 14 7.84 -11.15 26.98
C PRO A 14 7.66 -11.99 25.73
N VAL A 15 7.51 -13.31 25.89
CA VAL A 15 7.08 -14.21 24.83
C VAL A 15 5.60 -13.88 24.54
N GLY A 16 5.34 -12.65 24.11
CA GLY A 16 4.14 -12.30 23.37
C GLY A 16 4.14 -13.22 22.17
N SER A 17 3.05 -13.94 21.97
CA SER A 17 2.93 -14.81 20.80
C SER A 17 3.30 -14.00 19.56
N ASP A 18 4.08 -14.55 18.62
CA ASP A 18 4.48 -13.92 17.33
C ASP A 18 3.34 -13.15 16.62
N ILE A 19 2.10 -13.51 16.95
CA ILE A 19 0.84 -12.92 16.50
C ILE A 19 0.62 -11.49 17.04
N ASP A 20 0.95 -11.22 18.30
CA ASP A 20 0.66 -9.93 18.95
C ASP A 20 1.58 -8.83 18.43
N SER A 21 2.89 -9.13 18.27
CA SER A 21 3.86 -8.23 17.62
C SER A 21 3.48 -7.93 16.17
N ALA A 22 3.13 -8.96 15.38
CA ALA A 22 2.67 -8.76 14.01
C ALA A 22 1.36 -7.96 13.93
N ARG A 23 0.46 -8.13 14.89
CA ARG A 23 -0.80 -7.36 14.98
C ARG A 23 -0.54 -5.90 15.39
N ALA A 24 0.36 -5.67 16.34
CA ALA A 24 0.76 -4.33 16.74
C ALA A 24 1.42 -3.58 15.57
N PHE A 25 2.34 -4.23 14.87
CA PHE A 25 3.04 -3.69 13.70
C PHE A 25 2.08 -3.38 12.54
N LEU A 26 1.25 -4.35 12.13
CA LEU A 26 0.34 -4.18 10.98
C LEU A 26 -0.88 -3.33 11.32
N GLY A 27 -1.23 -3.18 12.59
CA GLY A 27 -2.55 -2.69 13.01
C GLY A 27 -3.66 -3.74 12.80
N SER A 28 -4.76 -3.57 13.54
CA SER A 28 -5.87 -4.55 13.60
C SER A 28 -6.52 -4.84 12.25
N LYS A 29 -6.73 -3.79 11.43
CA LYS A 29 -7.36 -3.88 10.11
C LYS A 29 -6.55 -4.73 9.14
N TYR A 30 -5.27 -4.40 8.96
CA TYR A 30 -4.42 -5.08 7.98
C TYR A 30 -4.05 -6.49 8.44
N TYR A 31 -3.86 -6.70 9.75
CA TYR A 31 -3.74 -8.04 10.33
C TYR A 31 -4.95 -8.92 9.98
N ALA A 32 -6.18 -8.40 10.14
CA ALA A 32 -7.39 -9.13 9.76
C ALA A 32 -7.44 -9.47 8.26
N LEU A 33 -7.05 -8.53 7.38
CA LEU A 33 -6.97 -8.80 5.93
C LEU A 33 -5.93 -9.90 5.61
N CYS A 34 -4.74 -9.82 6.19
CA CYS A 34 -3.66 -10.80 5.98
C CYS A 34 -4.06 -12.21 6.41
N THR A 35 -4.84 -12.34 7.48
CA THR A 35 -5.30 -13.65 7.99
C THR A 35 -6.46 -14.24 7.19
N VAL A 36 -7.36 -13.41 6.64
CA VAL A 36 -8.54 -13.87 5.90
C VAL A 36 -8.24 -14.15 4.42
N LEU A 37 -7.30 -13.42 3.82
CA LEU A 37 -6.99 -13.52 2.39
C LEU A 37 -6.67 -14.95 1.89
N PRO A 38 -5.87 -15.79 2.58
CA PRO A 38 -5.62 -17.16 2.14
C PRO A 38 -6.89 -18.01 2.10
N TRP A 39 -7.80 -17.81 3.05
CA TRP A 39 -9.09 -18.49 3.08
C TRP A 39 -9.99 -18.08 1.91
N ALA A 40 -9.87 -16.84 1.40
CA ALA A 40 -10.61 -16.39 0.23
C ALA A 40 -10.19 -17.13 -1.04
N PHE A 41 -8.89 -17.42 -1.19
CA PHE A 41 -8.40 -18.26 -2.28
C PHE A 41 -8.81 -19.73 -2.15
N ILE A 42 -8.83 -20.29 -0.93
CA ILE A 42 -9.34 -21.65 -0.69
C ILE A 42 -10.83 -21.73 -1.02
N ALA A 43 -11.63 -20.78 -0.55
CA ALA A 43 -13.06 -20.71 -0.86
C ALA A 43 -13.30 -20.56 -2.37
N LEU A 44 -12.48 -19.76 -3.06
CA LEU A 44 -12.54 -19.61 -4.52
C LEU A 44 -12.25 -20.94 -5.23
N ALA A 45 -11.21 -21.66 -4.81
CA ALA A 45 -10.87 -22.96 -5.38
C ALA A 45 -11.98 -24.00 -5.16
N LEU A 46 -12.58 -24.05 -3.97
CA LEU A 46 -13.70 -24.93 -3.66
C LEU A 46 -14.92 -24.61 -4.54
N GLN A 47 -15.28 -23.33 -4.67
CA GLN A 47 -16.37 -22.88 -5.52
C GLN A 47 -16.14 -23.20 -7.01
N LEU A 48 -14.92 -23.05 -7.50
CA LEU A 48 -14.56 -23.46 -8.86
C LEU A 48 -14.69 -24.97 -9.03
N ALA A 49 -14.17 -25.76 -8.09
CA ALA A 49 -14.27 -27.22 -8.12
C ALA A 49 -15.72 -27.70 -8.14
N THR A 50 -16.60 -27.11 -7.31
CA THR A 50 -18.03 -27.45 -7.32
C THR A 50 -18.72 -27.05 -8.62
N ASN A 51 -18.38 -25.90 -9.20
CA ASN A 51 -18.93 -25.48 -10.50
C ASN A 51 -18.49 -26.39 -11.66
N PHE A 52 -17.30 -26.98 -11.60
CA PHE A 52 -16.87 -27.99 -12.57
C PHE A 52 -17.51 -29.36 -12.34
N ALA A 53 -17.75 -29.73 -11.07
CA ALA A 53 -18.34 -31.03 -10.73
C ALA A 53 -19.82 -31.15 -11.19
N ILE A 54 -20.60 -30.07 -11.12
CA ILE A 54 -22.02 -30.05 -11.52
C ILE A 54 -22.25 -30.58 -12.95
N PRO A 55 -21.64 -30.00 -14.01
CA PRO A 55 -21.86 -30.47 -15.37
C PRO A 55 -21.28 -31.88 -15.61
N THR A 56 -20.21 -32.27 -14.91
CA THR A 56 -19.68 -33.64 -15.00
C THR A 56 -20.66 -34.66 -14.45
N VAL A 57 -21.27 -34.37 -13.29
CA VAL A 57 -22.27 -35.27 -12.69
C VAL A 57 -23.55 -35.30 -13.52
N ASN A 58 -24.00 -34.17 -14.08
CA ASN A 58 -25.15 -34.15 -15.00
C ASN A 58 -24.88 -35.00 -16.25
N GLY A 59 -23.71 -34.83 -16.88
CA GLY A 59 -23.35 -35.63 -18.06
C GLY A 59 -23.16 -37.12 -17.77
N MET A 60 -22.75 -37.49 -16.55
CA MET A 60 -22.71 -38.89 -16.11
C MET A 60 -24.11 -39.44 -15.83
N ALA A 61 -24.98 -38.65 -15.20
CA ALA A 61 -26.36 -39.04 -14.94
C ALA A 61 -27.05 -39.45 -16.25
N ASP A 62 -26.95 -38.63 -17.29
CA ASP A 62 -27.57 -38.91 -18.59
C ASP A 62 -27.09 -40.21 -19.26
N ASN A 63 -25.85 -40.63 -18.99
CA ASN A 63 -25.26 -41.85 -19.56
C ASN A 63 -25.43 -43.10 -18.68
N VAL A 64 -25.70 -42.95 -17.38
CA VAL A 64 -25.71 -44.03 -16.38
C VAL A 64 -27.11 -44.27 -15.78
N LEU A 65 -28.08 -43.38 -16.05
CA LEU A 65 -29.48 -43.42 -15.59
C LEU A 65 -30.29 -44.67 -16.00
N ALA A 66 -29.73 -45.60 -16.76
CA ALA A 66 -30.42 -46.83 -17.11
C ALA A 66 -30.46 -47.88 -15.98
N ASP A 67 -29.44 -48.01 -15.11
CA ASP A 67 -29.29 -49.27 -14.35
C ASP A 67 -28.89 -49.19 -12.86
N LEU A 68 -28.67 -48.03 -12.22
CA LEU A 68 -28.09 -47.99 -10.86
C LEU A 68 -28.85 -47.17 -9.81
N VAL A 69 -29.33 -47.88 -8.78
CA VAL A 69 -29.91 -47.43 -7.49
C VAL A 69 -28.93 -46.56 -6.65
N GLY A 70 -27.71 -46.29 -7.15
CA GLY A 70 -26.69 -45.50 -6.45
C GLY A 70 -26.72 -43.99 -6.71
N LEU A 71 -27.46 -43.51 -7.71
CA LEU A 71 -27.40 -42.10 -8.16
C LEU A 71 -27.80 -41.10 -7.06
N ASP A 72 -28.82 -41.43 -6.27
CA ASP A 72 -29.36 -40.56 -5.22
C ASP A 72 -28.30 -40.20 -4.15
N HIS A 73 -27.41 -41.15 -3.83
CA HIS A 73 -26.35 -40.93 -2.85
C HIS A 73 -25.28 -39.97 -3.40
N TYR A 74 -24.93 -40.07 -4.68
CA TYR A 74 -23.95 -39.18 -5.32
C TYR A 74 -24.50 -37.76 -5.48
N VAL A 75 -25.76 -37.62 -5.87
CA VAL A 75 -26.44 -36.31 -5.94
C VAL A 75 -26.50 -35.67 -4.55
N GLY A 76 -26.87 -36.43 -3.52
CA GLY A 76 -26.88 -35.95 -2.14
C GLY A 76 -25.51 -35.48 -1.65
N LEU A 77 -24.44 -36.24 -1.94
CA LEU A 77 -23.06 -35.86 -1.59
C LEU A 77 -22.62 -34.60 -2.34
N LEU A 78 -22.95 -34.47 -3.64
CA LEU A 78 -22.60 -33.30 -4.43
C LEU A 78 -23.33 -32.04 -3.93
N VAL A 79 -24.63 -32.14 -3.68
CA VAL A 79 -25.43 -31.04 -3.11
C VAL A 79 -24.89 -30.64 -1.73
N GLY A 80 -24.52 -31.60 -0.89
CA GLY A 80 -23.87 -31.35 0.39
C GLY A 80 -22.53 -30.63 0.24
N ALA A 81 -21.69 -31.06 -0.70
CA ALA A 81 -20.40 -30.42 -0.99
C ALA A 81 -20.56 -28.99 -1.52
N ILE A 82 -21.53 -28.75 -2.41
CA ILE A 82 -21.87 -27.41 -2.91
C ILE A 82 -22.34 -26.52 -1.75
N GLY A 83 -23.27 -27.02 -0.92
CA GLY A 83 -23.77 -26.29 0.24
C GLY A 83 -22.66 -25.91 1.21
N MET A 84 -21.74 -26.83 1.51
CA MET A 84 -20.59 -26.57 2.37
C MET A 84 -19.63 -25.55 1.76
N ALA A 85 -19.29 -25.68 0.46
CA ALA A 85 -18.44 -24.73 -0.23
C ALA A 85 -19.04 -23.31 -0.25
N SER A 86 -20.36 -23.20 -0.42
CA SER A 86 -21.08 -21.92 -0.34
C SER A 86 -21.05 -21.34 1.07
N LEU A 87 -21.28 -22.13 2.12
CA LEU A 87 -21.21 -21.64 3.50
C LEU A 87 -19.80 -21.14 3.88
N ILE A 88 -18.75 -21.87 3.47
CA ILE A 88 -17.36 -21.45 3.66
C ILE A 88 -17.11 -20.12 2.94
N ALA A 89 -17.53 -20.03 1.67
CA ALA A 89 -17.37 -18.83 0.86
C ALA A 89 -18.08 -17.61 1.47
N MET A 90 -19.32 -17.78 1.93
CA MET A 90 -20.08 -16.75 2.64
C MET A 90 -19.35 -16.27 3.90
N GLY A 91 -18.88 -17.20 4.75
CA GLY A 91 -18.18 -16.86 5.99
C GLY A 91 -16.86 -16.12 5.76
N VAL A 92 -16.11 -16.50 4.72
CA VAL A 92 -14.86 -15.83 4.35
C VAL A 92 -15.14 -14.43 3.78
N THR A 93 -16.12 -14.31 2.88
CA THR A 93 -16.54 -13.03 2.31
C THR A 93 -17.01 -12.05 3.39
N PHE A 94 -17.77 -12.53 4.37
CA PHE A 94 -18.19 -11.73 5.52
C PHE A 94 -17.00 -11.14 6.26
N ARG A 95 -16.02 -11.98 6.64
CA ARG A 95 -14.81 -11.53 7.36
C ARG A 95 -13.95 -10.59 6.52
N LEU A 96 -13.82 -10.86 5.22
CA LEU A 96 -13.00 -10.07 4.32
C LEU A 96 -13.59 -8.66 4.12
N THR A 97 -14.89 -8.56 3.87
CA THR A 97 -15.60 -7.28 3.70
C THR A 97 -15.67 -6.48 5.01
N GLN A 98 -15.80 -7.15 6.16
CA GLN A 98 -15.66 -6.52 7.46
C GLN A 98 -14.26 -5.92 7.65
N ALA A 99 -13.20 -6.65 7.34
CA ALA A 99 -11.82 -6.17 7.44
C ALA A 99 -11.50 -5.03 6.45
N LEU A 100 -12.20 -4.97 5.30
CA LEU A 100 -12.14 -3.83 4.38
C LEU A 100 -12.88 -2.59 4.89
N GLY A 101 -13.66 -2.70 5.97
CA GLY A 101 -14.44 -1.60 6.54
C GLY A 101 -15.72 -1.28 5.78
N TRP A 102 -16.33 -2.28 5.11
CA TRP A 102 -17.57 -2.08 4.37
C TRP A 102 -18.77 -1.91 5.32
N HIS A 103 -19.80 -1.20 4.85
CA HIS A 103 -21.04 -1.05 5.60
C HIS A 103 -21.78 -2.39 5.74
N TRP A 104 -22.43 -2.64 6.90
CA TRP A 104 -23.12 -3.90 7.22
C TRP A 104 -24.04 -4.42 6.11
N ALA A 105 -24.86 -3.54 5.52
CA ALA A 105 -25.77 -3.92 4.43
C ALA A 105 -25.03 -4.48 3.19
N ALA A 106 -23.89 -3.89 2.85
CA ALA A 106 -23.05 -4.38 1.74
C ALA A 106 -22.38 -5.71 2.09
N ILE A 107 -21.93 -5.88 3.34
CA ILE A 107 -21.36 -7.14 3.85
C ILE A 107 -22.38 -8.28 3.66
N VAL A 108 -23.62 -8.10 4.12
CA VAL A 108 -24.68 -9.11 4.00
C VAL A 108 -25.01 -9.41 2.54
N ALA A 109 -25.23 -8.37 1.73
CA ALA A 109 -25.59 -8.54 0.31
C ALA A 109 -24.53 -9.31 -0.47
N VAL A 110 -23.25 -8.93 -0.30
CA VAL A 110 -22.13 -9.57 -1.00
C VAL A 110 -21.89 -10.98 -0.49
N SER A 111 -22.07 -11.23 0.81
CA SER A 111 -21.99 -12.59 1.37
C SER A 111 -23.06 -13.49 0.77
N VAL A 112 -24.32 -13.05 0.68
CA VAL A 112 -25.40 -13.83 0.05
C VAL A 112 -25.12 -14.11 -1.44
N LEU A 113 -24.66 -13.10 -2.19
CA LEU A 113 -24.31 -13.26 -3.61
C LEU A 113 -23.19 -14.28 -3.82
N VAL A 114 -22.25 -14.39 -2.89
CA VAL A 114 -21.15 -15.35 -2.98
C VAL A 114 -21.63 -16.81 -2.83
N GLY A 115 -22.78 -17.03 -2.18
CA GLY A 115 -23.38 -18.36 -2.08
C GLY A 115 -24.01 -18.87 -3.39
N VAL A 116 -24.21 -17.99 -4.38
CA VAL A 116 -24.82 -18.35 -5.68
C VAL A 116 -23.75 -18.97 -6.59
N PRO A 117 -23.97 -20.19 -7.13
CA PRO A 117 -23.05 -20.81 -8.09
C PRO A 117 -22.71 -19.87 -9.25
N PHE A 118 -21.48 -19.97 -9.76
CA PHE A 118 -20.91 -19.10 -10.80
C PHE A 118 -20.69 -17.61 -10.43
N ILE A 119 -21.57 -17.00 -9.64
CA ILE A 119 -21.38 -15.63 -9.10
C ILE A 119 -20.33 -15.64 -8.00
N GLY A 120 -20.37 -16.65 -7.12
CA GLY A 120 -19.43 -16.85 -6.01
C GLY A 120 -17.96 -16.71 -6.39
N PRO A 121 -17.44 -17.47 -7.37
CA PRO A 121 -16.06 -17.35 -7.81
C PRO A 121 -15.68 -15.95 -8.28
N LEU A 122 -16.54 -15.29 -9.06
CA LEU A 122 -16.26 -13.95 -9.60
C LEU A 122 -16.18 -12.92 -8.48
N MET A 123 -17.09 -12.98 -7.52
CA MET A 123 -17.10 -12.10 -6.35
C MET A 123 -15.91 -12.37 -5.43
N LEU A 124 -15.56 -13.62 -5.16
CA LEU A 124 -14.37 -13.97 -4.37
C LEU A 124 -13.07 -13.53 -5.05
N MET A 125 -12.98 -13.67 -6.38
CA MET A 125 -11.83 -13.20 -7.15
C MET A 125 -11.69 -11.67 -7.09
N TYR A 126 -12.81 -10.94 -7.25
CA TYR A 126 -12.84 -9.48 -7.11
C TYR A 126 -12.40 -9.04 -5.71
N LEU A 127 -13.02 -9.58 -4.66
CA LEU A 127 -12.71 -9.22 -3.27
C LEU A 127 -11.27 -9.56 -2.89
N SER A 128 -10.75 -10.71 -3.33
CA SER A 128 -9.37 -11.11 -3.08
C SER A 128 -8.38 -10.18 -3.78
N THR A 129 -8.69 -9.74 -5.01
CA THR A 129 -7.86 -8.78 -5.76
C THR A 129 -7.86 -7.42 -5.05
N HIS A 130 -9.03 -6.94 -4.66
CA HIS A 130 -9.17 -5.66 -3.97
C HIS A 130 -8.46 -5.64 -2.60
N ALA A 131 -8.56 -6.74 -1.83
CA ALA A 131 -7.83 -6.91 -0.59
C ALA A 131 -6.31 -6.90 -0.80
N ARG A 132 -5.81 -7.56 -1.87
CA ARG A 132 -4.38 -7.54 -2.22
C ARG A 132 -3.91 -6.15 -2.61
N GLU A 133 -4.68 -5.41 -3.39
CA GLU A 133 -4.35 -4.02 -3.76
C GLU A 133 -4.31 -3.12 -2.52
N THR A 134 -5.25 -3.31 -1.60
CA THR A 134 -5.28 -2.59 -0.32
C THR A 134 -4.03 -2.89 0.52
N LEU A 135 -3.64 -4.15 0.64
CA LEU A 135 -2.42 -4.56 1.37
C LEU A 135 -1.14 -4.03 0.69
N LYS A 136 -1.07 -4.07 -0.64
CA LYS A 136 0.06 -3.49 -1.40
C LYS A 136 0.15 -1.97 -1.23
N GLY A 137 -0.99 -1.27 -1.25
CA GLY A 137 -1.05 0.17 -1.02
C GLY A 137 -0.56 0.56 0.38
N ALA A 138 -0.69 -0.35 1.36
CA ALA A 138 -0.14 -0.20 2.71
C ALA A 138 1.33 -0.65 2.85
N GLY A 139 2.00 -1.05 1.76
CA GLY A 139 3.39 -1.49 1.78
C GLY A 139 3.62 -2.88 2.38
N ILE A 140 2.56 -3.69 2.54
CA ILE A 140 2.67 -5.02 3.16
C ILE A 140 3.18 -6.03 2.12
N PRO A 141 4.27 -6.76 2.40
CA PRO A 141 4.81 -7.75 1.47
C PRO A 141 3.86 -8.94 1.34
N LEU A 142 3.60 -9.37 0.10
CA LEU A 142 2.70 -10.48 -0.23
C LEU A 142 3.45 -11.58 -0.99
N GLN A 143 3.20 -12.84 -0.64
CA GLN A 143 3.73 -14.03 -1.33
C GLN A 143 2.57 -14.84 -1.90
N LEU A 144 2.50 -14.98 -3.23
CA LEU A 144 1.43 -15.64 -4.00
C LEU A 144 -0.01 -15.21 -3.62
N PHE A 145 -0.57 -15.82 -2.56
CA PHE A 145 -1.97 -15.74 -2.11
C PHE A 145 -2.10 -15.27 -0.66
N SER A 146 -1.00 -15.06 0.05
CA SER A 146 -0.98 -14.65 1.45
C SER A 146 -0.02 -13.49 1.70
N ALA A 147 -0.09 -12.94 2.91
CA ALA A 147 0.97 -12.10 3.43
C ALA A 147 2.28 -12.90 3.56
N ASP A 148 3.41 -12.24 3.29
CA ASP A 148 4.75 -12.80 3.53
C ASP A 148 5.07 -12.68 5.02
N TRP A 149 4.50 -13.61 5.82
CA TRP A 149 4.64 -13.59 7.28
C TRP A 149 6.09 -13.63 7.77
N PRO A 150 7.02 -14.39 7.16
CA PRO A 150 8.45 -14.29 7.50
C PRO A 150 9.00 -12.88 7.31
N ARG A 151 8.73 -12.22 6.18
CA ARG A 151 9.20 -10.85 5.92
C ARG A 151 8.55 -9.84 6.86
N ILE A 152 7.25 -9.96 7.14
CA ILE A 152 6.53 -9.10 8.09
C ILE A 152 7.13 -9.25 9.49
N ARG A 153 7.40 -10.48 9.93
CA ARG A 153 8.05 -10.73 11.22
C ARG A 153 9.45 -10.12 11.27
N GLN A 154 10.24 -10.27 10.21
CA GLN A 154 11.54 -9.64 10.12
C GLN A 154 11.43 -8.11 10.26
N ILE A 155 10.51 -7.47 9.55
CA ILE A 155 10.30 -6.01 9.65
C ILE A 155 9.82 -5.62 11.05
N ALA A 156 8.90 -6.39 11.65
CA ALA A 156 8.42 -6.13 13.00
C ALA A 156 9.55 -6.25 14.03
N VAL A 157 10.38 -7.29 13.94
CA VAL A 157 11.56 -7.45 14.80
C VAL A 157 12.57 -6.32 14.57
N GLU A 158 12.87 -5.96 13.32
CA GLU A 158 13.73 -4.83 12.97
C GLU A 158 13.20 -3.49 13.55
N GLN A 159 11.89 -3.35 13.75
CA GLN A 159 11.27 -2.19 14.39
C GLN A 159 11.19 -2.30 15.92
N GLU A 160 11.03 -3.51 16.48
CA GLU A 160 10.92 -3.74 17.91
C GLU A 160 12.27 -3.76 18.62
N THR A 161 13.38 -4.12 17.96
CA THR A 161 14.69 -3.99 18.58
C THR A 161 15.05 -2.52 18.74
N PRO A 162 15.16 -1.97 19.97
CA PRO A 162 15.74 -0.66 20.20
C PRO A 162 17.27 -0.82 20.11
N THR A 163 17.75 -1.26 18.95
CA THR A 163 19.17 -1.25 18.64
C THR A 163 19.54 0.20 18.44
N ASN A 164 20.28 0.76 19.40
CA ASN A 164 21.23 1.86 19.24
C ASN A 164 21.37 2.27 17.77
N ILE A 165 20.51 3.20 17.31
CA ILE A 165 20.24 3.44 15.89
C ILE A 165 21.44 4.17 15.31
N ASN A 166 22.41 3.38 14.86
CA ASN A 166 23.71 3.84 14.43
C ASN A 166 23.91 3.54 12.94
N PRO A 167 23.27 4.32 12.02
CA PRO A 167 23.40 4.09 10.58
C PRO A 167 24.84 4.26 10.06
N PHE A 168 25.67 5.01 10.79
CA PHE A 168 27.03 5.33 10.40
C PHE A 168 28.05 4.45 11.13
N SER A 169 29.16 4.15 10.45
CA SER A 169 30.26 3.39 11.05
C SER A 169 31.02 4.18 12.13
N LEU A 170 31.01 5.52 12.06
CA LEU A 170 31.70 6.38 13.00
C LEU A 170 30.78 6.81 14.15
N PRO A 171 31.18 6.61 15.43
CA PRO A 171 30.35 6.94 16.58
C PRO A 171 29.86 8.39 16.64
N TYR A 172 30.72 9.36 16.31
CA TYR A 172 30.33 10.78 16.35
C TYR A 172 29.32 11.15 15.26
N MET A 173 29.31 10.44 14.11
CA MET A 173 28.31 10.65 13.07
C MET A 173 26.95 10.14 13.54
N ASN A 174 26.92 9.05 14.30
CA ASN A 174 25.66 8.61 14.90
C ASN A 174 25.17 9.58 15.99
N GLN A 175 26.07 10.19 16.75
CA GLN A 175 25.69 11.25 17.69
C GLN A 175 25.09 12.45 16.95
N LEU A 176 25.68 12.88 15.83
CA LEU A 176 25.10 13.93 14.97
C LEU A 176 23.78 13.50 14.33
N TYR A 177 23.71 12.26 13.85
CA TYR A 177 22.48 11.64 13.33
C TYR A 177 21.37 11.72 14.37
N HIS A 178 21.70 11.49 15.64
CA HIS A 178 20.73 11.65 16.69
C HIS A 178 20.41 13.14 16.91
N LEU A 179 21.42 13.99 17.00
CA LEU A 179 21.25 15.40 17.31
C LEU A 179 20.35 16.16 16.31
N VAL A 180 20.36 15.79 15.02
CA VAL A 180 19.53 16.48 14.00
C VAL A 180 18.01 16.37 14.23
N PHE A 181 17.54 15.42 15.02
CA PHE A 181 16.10 15.30 15.34
C PHE A 181 15.67 16.20 16.50
N CYS A 182 16.62 16.79 17.23
CA CYS A 182 16.35 17.78 18.28
C CYS A 182 15.38 17.31 19.37
N ASP A 183 15.49 16.05 19.79
CA ASP A 183 14.64 15.40 20.81
C ASP A 183 15.39 15.12 22.12
N ASP A 184 16.72 14.96 22.10
CA ASP A 184 17.55 14.74 23.28
C ASP A 184 18.64 15.84 23.40
N PRO A 185 18.52 16.77 24.37
CA PRO A 185 19.49 17.84 24.58
C PRO A 185 20.84 17.32 25.12
N GLN A 186 20.89 16.14 25.73
CA GLN A 186 22.12 15.62 26.33
C GLN A 186 23.15 15.25 25.26
N LEU A 187 22.69 14.88 24.06
CA LEU A 187 23.55 14.50 22.94
C LEU A 187 24.47 15.62 22.46
N ALA A 188 24.06 16.89 22.62
CA ALA A 188 24.86 18.04 22.24
C ALA A 188 26.20 18.11 22.99
N SER A 189 26.24 17.61 24.22
CA SER A 189 27.44 17.61 25.07
C SER A 189 28.49 16.57 24.64
N ILE A 190 28.10 15.57 23.85
CA ILE A 190 28.93 14.42 23.51
C ILE A 190 29.67 14.64 22.18
N VAL A 191 29.11 15.46 21.28
CA VAL A 191 29.71 15.73 19.97
C VAL A 191 31.02 16.54 20.15
N PRO A 192 32.14 16.11 19.55
CA PRO A 192 33.41 16.81 19.66
C PRO A 192 33.30 18.28 19.22
N ALA A 193 33.80 19.19 20.06
CA ALA A 193 33.79 20.63 19.78
C ALA A 193 34.46 20.99 18.45
N SER A 194 35.42 20.19 17.98
CA SER A 194 36.06 20.38 16.67
C SER A 194 35.08 20.30 15.50
N ILE A 195 33.97 19.57 15.65
CA ILE A 195 32.93 19.40 14.63
C ILE A 195 31.87 20.50 14.78
N THR A 196 31.52 20.90 16.00
CA THR A 196 30.50 21.92 16.29
C THR A 196 31.03 23.36 16.33
N LYS A 197 32.34 23.56 16.12
CA LYS A 197 33.02 24.88 16.07
C LYS A 197 32.35 25.92 15.16
N SER A 198 31.48 25.51 14.25
CA SER A 198 30.67 26.38 13.39
C SER A 198 29.55 27.14 14.14
N GLY A 199 29.36 26.92 15.44
CA GLY A 199 28.20 27.45 16.16
C GLY A 199 26.90 26.83 15.67
N TRP A 200 26.99 25.63 15.08
CA TRP A 200 25.83 24.92 14.54
C TRP A 200 24.86 24.64 15.67
N LEU A 201 25.23 23.92 16.73
CA LEU A 201 24.36 23.80 17.90
C LEU A 201 25.15 24.17 19.15
N GLU A 202 24.80 25.29 19.77
CA GLU A 202 25.33 25.63 21.09
C GLU A 202 24.55 24.85 22.16
N PRO A 203 25.24 24.18 23.10
CA PRO A 203 24.59 23.53 24.22
C PRO A 203 23.73 24.54 25.00
N GLN A 204 22.42 24.32 25.02
CA GLN A 204 21.51 25.15 25.79
C GLN A 204 21.69 24.87 27.28
N ALA A 205 21.65 25.93 28.10
CA ALA A 205 21.40 25.75 29.52
C ALA A 205 20.03 25.07 29.70
N GLN A 206 19.94 24.07 30.58
CA GLN A 206 18.66 23.41 30.87
C GLN A 206 17.67 24.45 31.43
N LEU A 207 16.69 24.83 30.61
CA LEU A 207 15.55 25.62 31.05
C LEU A 207 14.60 24.69 31.78
N SER A 208 14.27 25.02 33.04
CA SER A 208 13.46 24.17 33.91
C SER A 208 12.01 24.64 34.03
N ASP A 209 11.74 25.90 33.73
CA ASP A 209 10.39 26.49 33.83
C ASP A 209 9.61 26.29 32.52
N PRO A 210 8.43 25.64 32.54
CA PRO A 210 7.56 25.53 31.38
C PRO A 210 7.18 26.87 30.73
N ALA A 211 7.09 27.96 31.50
CA ALA A 211 6.79 29.29 30.95
C ALA A 211 7.94 29.81 30.07
N ASP A 212 9.18 29.63 30.54
CA ASP A 212 10.38 30.00 29.78
C ASP A 212 10.52 29.13 28.52
N LEU A 213 10.23 27.84 28.63
CA LEU A 213 10.23 26.92 27.48
C LEU A 213 9.23 27.35 26.40
N ARG A 214 8.01 27.71 26.78
CA ARG A 214 7.01 28.23 25.82
C ARG A 214 7.48 29.53 25.17
N ALA A 215 8.02 30.45 25.96
CA ALA A 215 8.57 31.71 25.45
C ALA A 215 9.72 31.48 24.46
N VAL A 216 10.51 30.42 24.64
CA VAL A 216 11.53 29.99 23.68
C VAL A 216 10.90 29.44 22.40
N VAL A 217 9.93 28.53 22.51
CA VAL A 217 9.24 27.93 21.34
C VAL A 217 8.59 28.99 20.45
N GLU A 218 7.97 30.01 21.04
CA GLU A 218 7.26 31.07 20.31
C GLU A 218 8.17 32.14 19.71
N ARG A 219 9.41 32.28 20.19
CA ARG A 219 10.32 33.35 19.76
C ARG A 219 11.01 33.01 18.44
N GLU A 220 10.56 33.63 17.35
CA GLU A 220 11.10 33.42 15.99
C GLU A 220 12.59 33.76 15.82
N THR A 221 13.14 34.63 16.68
CA THR A 221 14.57 34.99 16.64
C THR A 221 15.48 33.93 17.25
N VAL A 222 14.90 32.91 17.90
CA VAL A 222 15.65 31.78 18.46
C VAL A 222 15.86 30.72 17.37
N ASP A 223 17.03 30.10 17.42
CA ASP A 223 17.39 28.96 16.58
C ASP A 223 16.29 27.89 16.58
N SER A 224 15.93 27.41 15.39
CA SER A 224 14.84 26.46 15.19
C SER A 224 15.06 25.14 15.94
N ARG A 225 16.31 24.70 16.10
CA ARG A 225 16.66 23.48 16.85
C ARG A 225 16.49 23.65 18.33
N VAL A 226 16.82 24.84 18.84
CA VAL A 226 16.56 25.21 20.24
C VAL A 226 15.07 25.23 20.52
N ARG A 227 14.29 25.80 19.60
CA ARG A 227 12.81 25.81 19.67
C ARG A 227 12.25 24.38 19.66
N LEU A 228 12.79 23.49 18.82
CA LEU A 228 12.43 22.08 18.78
C LEU A 228 12.76 21.34 20.08
N LEU A 229 13.95 21.54 20.65
CA LEU A 229 14.36 20.95 21.93
C LEU A 229 13.45 21.42 23.07
N ALA A 230 13.13 22.71 23.12
CA ALA A 230 12.21 23.25 24.12
C ALA A 230 10.79 22.66 23.97
N ALA A 231 10.30 22.51 22.74
CA ALA A 231 9.02 21.87 22.47
C ALA A 231 9.03 20.38 22.89
N ALA A 232 10.10 19.65 22.59
CA ALA A 232 10.26 18.25 23.02
C ALA A 232 10.24 18.12 24.56
N GLN A 233 10.91 19.03 25.27
CA GLN A 233 10.88 19.07 26.74
C GLN A 233 9.47 19.32 27.29
N LEU A 234 8.71 20.28 26.73
CA LEU A 234 7.32 20.53 27.11
C LEU A 234 6.45 19.28 26.91
N ARG A 235 6.57 18.62 25.75
CA ARG A 235 5.80 17.39 25.45
C ARG A 235 6.16 16.24 26.39
N SER A 236 7.45 16.08 26.73
CA SER A 236 7.90 15.08 27.71
C SER A 236 7.29 15.31 29.11
N GLY A 237 7.06 16.57 29.47
CA GLY A 237 6.36 16.99 30.69
C GLY A 237 4.83 16.91 30.62
N LYS A 238 4.26 16.48 29.48
CA LYS A 238 2.81 16.51 29.16
C LYS A 238 2.21 17.92 29.18
N GLU A 239 3.03 18.94 28.93
CA GLU A 239 2.61 20.32 28.78
C GLU A 239 2.34 20.63 27.30
N GLU A 240 1.37 21.50 27.04
CA GLU A 240 1.12 21.98 25.67
C GLU A 240 2.27 22.87 25.18
N ALA A 241 2.86 22.49 24.04
CA ALA A 241 3.93 23.25 23.37
C ALA A 241 3.42 24.47 22.58
N GLY A 242 2.11 24.67 22.50
CA GLY A 242 1.47 25.77 21.78
C GLY A 242 1.03 25.38 20.36
N ASN A 243 1.15 26.32 19.41
CA ASN A 243 0.74 26.12 18.02
C ASN A 243 1.63 25.11 17.30
N ASP A 244 1.07 24.38 16.31
CA ASP A 244 1.82 23.47 15.43
C ASP A 244 2.65 24.24 14.39
N LEU A 245 3.89 24.55 14.76
CA LEU A 245 4.88 25.26 13.96
C LEU A 245 5.86 24.26 13.35
N GLY A 246 6.04 24.32 12.04
CA GLY A 246 7.07 23.57 11.32
C GLY A 246 8.44 24.25 11.45
N LEU A 247 9.42 23.55 12.04
CA LEU A 247 10.72 24.13 12.38
C LEU A 247 11.91 23.46 11.67
N GLY A 248 11.73 22.25 11.16
CA GLY A 248 12.78 21.59 10.39
C GLY A 248 12.32 20.37 9.64
N ILE A 249 13.18 19.87 8.77
CA ILE A 249 12.95 18.73 7.90
C ILE A 249 14.19 17.85 8.00
N VAL A 250 14.00 16.56 8.24
CA VAL A 250 15.07 15.56 8.13
C VAL A 250 14.73 14.64 6.98
N PHE A 251 15.59 14.62 5.99
CA PHE A 251 15.56 13.70 4.88
C PHE A 251 16.59 12.61 5.11
N GLU A 252 16.16 11.35 5.01
CA GLU A 252 17.00 10.18 5.13
C GLU A 252 16.83 9.32 3.89
N SER A 253 17.92 8.81 3.34
CA SER A 253 17.87 7.83 2.26
C SER A 253 18.99 6.80 2.39
N LYS A 254 18.74 5.62 1.83
CA LYS A 254 19.72 4.54 1.74
C LYS A 254 19.70 3.95 0.33
N PRO A 255 20.24 4.67 -0.68
CA PRO A 255 20.18 4.23 -2.09
C PRO A 255 21.00 2.95 -2.32
N GLU A 256 22.14 2.84 -1.65
CA GLU A 256 23.05 1.69 -1.67
C GLU A 256 23.48 1.34 -0.23
N ASP A 257 24.70 0.85 -0.02
CA ASP A 257 25.24 0.53 1.30
C ASP A 257 25.56 1.78 2.15
N GLU A 258 25.44 2.98 1.57
CA GLU A 258 25.68 4.24 2.27
C GLU A 258 24.38 4.92 2.70
N HIS A 259 24.39 5.42 3.94
CA HIS A 259 23.31 6.23 4.48
C HIS A 259 23.55 7.71 4.17
N TYR A 260 22.49 8.38 3.75
CA TYR A 260 22.45 9.81 3.49
C TYR A 260 21.42 10.45 4.41
N LEU A 261 21.83 11.52 5.08
CA LEU A 261 20.94 12.33 5.88
C LEU A 261 21.15 13.80 5.55
N VAL A 262 20.07 14.53 5.34
CA VAL A 262 20.06 15.99 5.20
C VAL A 262 18.99 16.56 6.13
N ALA A 263 19.41 17.32 7.13
CA ALA A 263 18.52 18.07 8.02
C ALA A 263 18.55 19.55 7.65
N MET A 264 17.40 20.20 7.53
CA MET A 264 17.21 21.59 7.14
C MET A 264 16.25 22.28 8.10
N TYR A 265 16.52 23.52 8.49
CA TYR A 265 15.76 24.21 9.53
C TYR A 265 15.18 25.54 9.04
N ALA A 266 14.09 26.00 9.67
CA ALA A 266 13.32 27.18 9.26
C ALA A 266 14.11 28.51 9.36
N ASP A 267 15.22 28.51 10.10
CA ASP A 267 16.16 29.62 10.22
C ASP A 267 17.32 29.57 9.20
N GLY A 268 17.33 28.56 8.32
CA GLY A 268 18.35 28.39 7.27
C GLY A 268 19.54 27.55 7.69
N GLY A 269 19.56 27.01 8.91
CA GLY A 269 20.56 26.03 9.32
C GLY A 269 20.38 24.71 8.56
N MET A 270 21.47 23.96 8.40
CA MET A 270 21.43 22.64 7.76
C MET A 270 22.55 21.73 8.26
N ALA A 271 22.33 20.42 8.26
CA ALA A 271 23.36 19.40 8.40
C ALA A 271 23.21 18.34 7.31
N CYS A 272 24.32 18.01 6.64
CA CYS A 272 24.42 16.88 5.74
C CYS A 272 25.40 15.85 6.33
N LEU A 273 24.94 14.61 6.47
CA LEU A 273 25.74 13.46 6.86
C LEU A 273 25.72 12.47 5.70
N HIS A 274 26.89 12.15 5.16
CA HIS A 274 27.01 11.23 4.03
C HIS A 274 28.13 10.21 4.23
N GLY A 275 27.78 8.95 4.04
CA GLY A 275 28.73 7.86 3.85
C GLY A 275 29.56 7.62 5.11
N LYS A 276 30.86 7.38 4.94
CA LYS A 276 31.73 6.97 6.06
C LYS A 276 32.24 8.12 6.93
N SER A 277 32.28 9.37 6.45
CA SER A 277 32.92 10.46 7.22
C SER A 277 32.55 11.88 6.80
N ASN A 278 31.68 12.08 5.81
CA ASN A 278 31.42 13.42 5.30
C ASN A 278 30.32 14.10 6.13
N VAL A 279 30.69 15.20 6.77
CA VAL A 279 29.79 16.03 7.57
C VAL A 279 29.91 17.46 7.08
N HIS A 280 28.78 18.04 6.66
CA HIS A 280 28.69 19.45 6.31
C HIS A 280 27.65 20.11 7.20
N LEU A 281 28.06 21.16 7.92
CA LEU A 281 27.18 21.93 8.79
C LEU A 281 27.10 23.36 8.25
N LEU A 282 25.88 23.85 8.10
CA LEU A 282 25.57 25.23 7.74
C LEU A 282 24.86 25.88 8.92
N SER A 283 25.41 26.98 9.41
CA SER A 283 24.80 27.74 10.51
C SER A 283 23.57 28.53 10.00
N PRO A 284 22.62 28.87 10.90
CA PRO A 284 21.47 29.69 10.55
C PRO A 284 21.87 31.03 9.91
N GLY A 285 21.04 31.53 8.99
CA GLY A 285 21.37 32.72 8.24
C GLY A 285 20.28 33.18 7.27
N THR A 286 20.39 34.42 6.80
CA THR A 286 19.39 35.05 5.92
C THR A 286 19.86 35.22 4.48
N GLU A 287 21.09 34.82 4.15
CA GLU A 287 21.73 35.04 2.85
C GLU A 287 22.27 33.73 2.27
N GLY A 288 22.56 33.75 0.96
CA GLY A 288 23.18 32.62 0.26
C GLY A 288 22.40 31.32 0.40
N LEU A 289 23.13 30.23 0.69
CA LEU A 289 22.54 28.90 0.84
C LEU A 289 21.50 28.83 1.98
N SER A 290 21.72 29.56 3.08
CA SER A 290 20.76 29.58 4.19
C SER A 290 19.41 30.17 3.77
N ALA A 291 19.39 31.20 2.91
CA ALA A 291 18.15 31.76 2.38
C ALA A 291 17.37 30.75 1.50
N GLU A 292 18.09 29.94 0.73
CA GLU A 292 17.49 28.87 -0.08
C GLU A 292 16.88 27.78 0.81
N VAL A 293 17.60 27.37 1.86
CA VAL A 293 17.11 26.41 2.86
C VAL A 293 15.82 26.91 3.53
N ARG A 294 15.76 28.20 3.91
CA ARG A 294 14.56 28.79 4.51
C ARG A 294 13.35 28.73 3.58
N THR A 295 13.55 29.12 2.32
CA THR A 295 12.50 29.08 1.29
C THR A 295 11.95 27.66 1.14
N LEU A 296 12.85 26.68 1.01
CA LEU A 296 12.45 25.28 0.87
C LEU A 296 11.69 24.76 2.09
N VAL A 297 12.20 25.02 3.30
CA VAL A 297 11.53 24.56 4.53
C VAL A 297 10.14 25.17 4.63
N ALA A 298 9.98 26.45 4.31
CA ALA A 298 8.67 27.09 4.30
C ALA A 298 7.69 26.42 3.32
N GLU A 299 8.11 26.19 2.06
CA GLU A 299 7.29 25.54 1.03
C GLU A 299 6.80 24.14 1.44
N VAL A 300 7.70 23.32 2.00
CA VAL A 300 7.33 21.97 2.45
C VAL A 300 6.39 22.03 3.67
N MET A 301 6.60 22.97 4.59
CA MET A 301 5.79 23.07 5.80
C MET A 301 4.35 23.52 5.55
N GLU A 302 4.05 24.14 4.41
CA GLU A 302 2.67 24.36 3.96
C GLU A 302 1.92 23.04 3.73
N GLN A 303 2.65 21.99 3.35
CA GLN A 303 2.11 20.66 3.04
C GLN A 303 2.18 19.69 4.22
N ARG A 304 2.56 20.14 5.42
CA ARG A 304 2.78 19.27 6.60
C ARG A 304 1.59 18.41 6.99
N HIS A 305 0.36 18.87 6.70
CA HIS A 305 -0.88 18.16 6.97
C HIS A 305 -1.05 16.88 6.14
N LEU A 306 -0.26 16.71 5.08
CA LEU A 306 -0.23 15.48 4.26
C LEU A 306 0.67 14.39 4.86
N PHE A 307 1.45 14.70 5.89
CA PHE A 307 2.33 13.75 6.58
C PHE A 307 1.64 13.21 7.83
N ALA A 308 1.83 11.90 8.07
CA ALA A 308 1.24 11.24 9.22
C ALA A 308 1.90 11.72 10.52
N GLU A 309 1.09 12.01 11.53
CA GLU A 309 1.57 12.28 12.89
C GLU A 309 2.24 11.03 13.44
N PHE A 310 3.37 11.23 14.10
CA PHE A 310 4.17 10.15 14.63
C PHE A 310 4.31 10.32 16.15
N PRO A 311 4.10 9.26 16.95
CA PRO A 311 4.20 9.37 18.41
C PRO A 311 5.57 9.89 18.85
N ASP A 312 5.57 10.87 19.77
CA ASP A 312 6.80 11.30 20.43
C ASP A 312 7.43 10.10 21.18
N ASN A 313 8.74 9.92 21.00
CA ASN A 313 9.65 8.96 21.66
C ASN A 313 10.00 7.66 20.91
N ASP A 314 9.36 7.32 19.79
CA ASP A 314 9.72 6.11 19.03
C ASP A 314 10.58 6.43 17.81
N ARG A 315 11.86 6.77 18.02
CA ARG A 315 12.78 6.91 16.88
C ARG A 315 12.74 5.65 16.02
N ARG A 316 12.31 5.81 14.77
CA ARG A 316 12.33 4.70 13.82
C ARG A 316 13.76 4.40 13.39
N PRO A 317 14.10 3.12 13.15
CA PRO A 317 15.36 2.77 12.52
C PRO A 317 15.49 3.51 11.17
N PRO A 318 16.70 3.74 10.65
CA PRO A 318 16.93 4.44 9.40
C PRO A 318 16.19 3.72 8.26
N PRO A 319 15.77 4.42 7.19
CA PRO A 319 15.06 3.78 6.08
C PRO A 319 15.84 2.58 5.53
N PRO A 320 15.17 1.47 5.18
CA PRO A 320 15.76 0.34 4.49
C PRO A 320 16.42 0.72 3.16
N LEU A 321 17.23 -0.20 2.62
CA LEU A 321 17.86 -0.06 1.31
C LEU A 321 16.81 0.20 0.21
N GLY A 322 17.05 1.21 -0.62
CA GLY A 322 16.15 1.64 -1.71
C GLY A 322 14.98 2.51 -1.26
N GLU A 323 14.85 2.79 0.04
CA GLU A 323 13.84 3.67 0.60
C GLU A 323 14.40 5.04 0.98
N ALA A 324 13.50 6.00 1.08
CA ALA A 324 13.74 7.27 1.73
C ALA A 324 12.68 7.55 2.77
N ARG A 325 13.00 8.47 3.67
CA ARG A 325 12.11 8.99 4.69
C ARG A 325 12.26 10.49 4.79
N ILE A 326 11.13 11.16 4.96
CA ILE A 326 11.04 12.57 5.29
C ILE A 326 10.37 12.65 6.67
N THR A 327 11.05 13.31 7.59
CA THR A 327 10.56 13.61 8.93
C THR A 327 10.43 15.12 9.06
N LEU A 328 9.21 15.62 9.14
CA LEU A 328 8.95 17.02 9.45
C LEU A 328 9.02 17.18 10.97
N LEU A 329 9.87 18.10 11.43
CA LEU A 329 10.04 18.44 12.83
C LEU A 329 9.12 19.62 13.15
N THR A 330 8.10 19.37 13.97
CA THR A 330 7.18 20.41 14.43
C THR A 330 7.16 20.51 15.95
N THR A 331 6.61 21.59 16.46
CA THR A 331 6.40 21.80 17.91
C THR A 331 5.44 20.80 18.53
N MET A 332 4.56 20.16 17.74
CA MET A 332 3.62 19.13 18.20
C MET A 332 4.17 17.70 18.11
N GLY A 333 5.37 17.53 17.55
CA GLY A 333 5.99 16.22 17.36
C GLY A 333 6.40 15.99 15.89
N PRO A 334 7.14 14.91 15.63
CA PRO A 334 7.54 14.57 14.27
C PRO A 334 6.33 14.13 13.43
N ARG A 335 6.33 14.49 12.14
CA ARG A 335 5.43 13.91 11.13
C ARG A 335 6.25 13.19 10.08
N VAL A 336 5.89 11.96 9.72
CA VAL A 336 6.75 11.09 8.92
C VAL A 336 6.06 10.66 7.63
N GLY A 337 6.81 10.71 6.53
CA GLY A 337 6.51 10.05 5.27
C GLY A 337 7.67 9.13 4.90
N GLN A 338 7.39 7.86 4.58
CA GLN A 338 8.40 6.89 4.16
C GLN A 338 7.86 6.05 3.00
N SER A 339 8.73 5.74 2.05
CA SER A 339 8.40 5.08 0.78
C SER A 339 9.68 4.74 0.02
N THR A 340 9.54 3.98 -1.06
CA THR A 340 10.64 3.72 -2.00
C THR A 340 11.12 5.03 -2.64
N TRP A 341 12.41 5.14 -2.96
CA TRP A 341 12.97 6.30 -3.66
C TRP A 341 12.21 6.66 -4.94
N LYS A 342 11.83 5.62 -5.71
CA LYS A 342 11.06 5.76 -6.95
C LYS A 342 9.67 6.35 -6.72
N ALA A 343 9.01 5.99 -5.63
CA ALA A 343 7.70 6.56 -5.28
C ALA A 343 7.85 8.01 -4.78
N PHE A 344 8.88 8.30 -4.00
CA PHE A 344 9.20 9.63 -3.49
C PHE A 344 9.32 10.69 -4.60
N HIS A 345 9.96 10.35 -5.73
CA HIS A 345 10.07 11.25 -6.87
C HIS A 345 8.77 11.45 -7.66
N LYS A 346 7.81 10.53 -7.51
CA LYS A 346 6.54 10.57 -8.26
C LYS A 346 5.43 11.27 -7.51
N LEU A 347 5.48 11.30 -6.18
CA LEU A 347 4.45 11.91 -5.35
C LEU A 347 4.61 13.45 -5.37
N PRO A 348 3.57 14.21 -5.75
CA PRO A 348 3.64 15.67 -5.81
C PRO A 348 4.07 16.34 -4.51
N VAL A 349 3.69 15.75 -3.37
CA VAL A 349 4.00 16.28 -2.03
C VAL A 349 5.47 16.12 -1.65
N THR A 350 6.12 15.04 -2.08
CA THR A 350 7.50 14.75 -1.68
C THR A 350 8.52 15.09 -2.76
N LYS A 351 8.09 15.27 -4.01
CA LYS A 351 8.96 15.57 -5.14
C LYS A 351 9.78 16.86 -4.93
N PRO A 352 9.21 18.01 -4.54
CA PRO A 352 9.99 19.24 -4.34
C PRO A 352 11.09 19.07 -3.30
N LEU A 353 10.78 18.35 -2.22
CA LEU A 353 11.75 18.08 -1.16
C LEU A 353 12.84 17.10 -1.59
N ALA A 354 12.50 16.05 -2.35
CA ALA A 354 13.49 15.14 -2.89
C ALA A 354 14.44 15.85 -3.87
N GLU A 355 13.90 16.67 -4.77
CA GLU A 355 14.69 17.46 -5.73
C GLU A 355 15.58 18.48 -5.01
N ALA A 356 15.07 19.14 -3.98
CA ALA A 356 15.84 20.09 -3.22
C ALA A 356 16.91 19.43 -2.34
N ALA A 357 16.62 18.29 -1.70
CA ALA A 357 17.60 17.52 -0.96
C ALA A 357 18.76 17.09 -1.88
N ILE A 358 18.46 16.60 -3.09
CA ILE A 358 19.47 16.28 -4.10
C ILE A 358 20.26 17.54 -4.47
N SER A 359 19.59 18.65 -4.80
CA SER A 359 20.26 19.89 -5.18
C SER A 359 21.17 20.45 -4.09
N MET A 360 20.77 20.35 -2.82
CA MET A 360 21.59 20.77 -1.69
C MET A 360 22.82 19.87 -1.52
N VAL A 361 22.66 18.55 -1.63
CA VAL A 361 23.78 17.60 -1.60
C VAL A 361 24.75 17.88 -2.76
N ASP A 362 24.24 18.06 -3.98
CA ASP A 362 25.03 18.37 -5.17
C ASP A 362 25.86 19.65 -4.96
N ARG A 363 25.26 20.71 -4.41
CA ARG A 363 25.95 21.98 -4.13
C ARG A 363 27.02 21.87 -3.05
N LEU A 364 26.78 21.06 -2.01
CA LEU A 364 27.73 20.90 -0.90
C LEU A 364 28.92 20.01 -1.25
N HIS A 365 28.67 18.96 -2.03
CA HIS A 365 29.66 17.93 -2.33
C HIS A 365 30.24 18.02 -3.74
N GLY A 366 29.70 18.88 -4.62
CA GLY A 366 30.00 18.83 -6.05
C GLY A 366 29.63 17.46 -6.64
N PHE A 367 28.57 16.84 -6.12
CA PHE A 367 28.22 15.44 -6.38
C PHE A 367 27.95 15.23 -7.88
N GLU A 368 28.68 14.32 -8.53
CA GLU A 368 28.22 13.70 -9.77
C GLU A 368 27.10 12.72 -9.37
N PRO A 369 25.82 12.98 -9.70
CA PRO A 369 24.75 12.06 -9.33
C PRO A 369 25.10 10.67 -9.84
N ALA A 370 24.74 9.63 -9.07
CA ALA A 370 24.88 8.24 -9.50
C ALA A 370 24.52 8.14 -10.99
N PRO A 371 25.40 7.60 -11.84
CA PRO A 371 25.26 7.71 -13.29
C PRO A 371 23.84 7.31 -13.64
N LYS A 372 23.11 8.23 -14.30
CA LYS A 372 21.75 8.01 -14.77
C LYS A 372 21.77 6.75 -15.63
N HIS A 373 21.59 5.59 -15.02
CA HIS A 373 21.23 4.39 -15.75
C HIS A 373 19.81 4.65 -16.26
N GLN A 374 19.75 5.14 -17.49
CA GLN A 374 18.59 5.12 -18.39
C GLN A 374 17.23 5.24 -17.68
N LEU A 375 16.96 6.42 -17.14
CA LEU A 375 15.58 6.90 -17.08
C LEU A 375 15.40 7.72 -18.35
N ASP A 376 14.96 7.02 -19.41
CA ASP A 376 14.68 7.61 -20.71
C ASP A 376 13.78 8.83 -20.52
N ALA A 377 14.31 9.97 -20.97
CA ALA A 377 13.64 11.24 -21.03
C ALA A 377 12.72 11.26 -22.25
N THR A 378 11.71 10.40 -22.23
CA THR A 378 10.53 10.51 -23.08
C THR A 378 9.38 9.99 -22.25
N ASP A 379 8.67 10.88 -21.58
CA ASP A 379 7.23 10.91 -21.79
C ASP A 379 6.60 12.21 -21.31
N ILE A 380 6.01 12.86 -22.30
CA ILE A 380 5.08 13.95 -22.20
C ILE A 380 3.87 13.44 -21.42
N ILE A 381 3.39 14.25 -20.48
CA ILE A 381 2.16 14.04 -19.71
C ILE A 381 1.01 13.65 -20.65
N PRO A 382 0.15 12.69 -20.26
CA PRO A 382 -1.26 12.93 -20.47
C PRO A 382 -2.12 12.71 -19.23
N THR A 383 -3.08 13.61 -19.14
CA THR A 383 -4.28 13.74 -18.32
C THR A 383 -5.21 12.51 -18.30
N ASP A 384 -4.67 11.29 -18.15
CA ASP A 384 -5.38 10.05 -18.51
C ASP A 384 -5.85 9.16 -17.35
N MET A 385 -5.61 9.53 -16.10
CA MET A 385 -6.14 8.77 -14.95
C MET A 385 -7.68 8.70 -14.96
N GLN A 386 -8.37 9.73 -15.48
CA GLN A 386 -9.83 9.66 -15.66
C GLN A 386 -10.27 8.77 -16.83
N GLN A 387 -9.45 8.61 -17.88
CA GLN A 387 -9.75 7.70 -18.99
C GLN A 387 -9.47 6.24 -18.60
N ILE A 388 -8.36 5.96 -17.90
CA ILE A 388 -8.05 4.62 -17.38
C ILE A 388 -9.16 4.15 -16.43
N ALA A 389 -9.63 5.03 -15.54
CA ALA A 389 -10.75 4.71 -14.64
C ALA A 389 -12.09 4.50 -15.39
N ARG A 390 -12.35 5.23 -16.49
CA ARG A 390 -13.54 5.00 -17.34
C ARG A 390 -13.44 3.69 -18.12
N HIS A 391 -12.26 3.34 -18.63
CA HIS A 391 -12.04 2.12 -19.39
C HIS A 391 -12.04 0.86 -18.51
N GLN A 392 -11.50 0.92 -17.29
CA GLN A 392 -11.65 -0.16 -16.30
C GLN A 392 -13.13 -0.37 -15.93
N ARG A 393 -13.90 0.69 -15.70
CA ARG A 393 -15.35 0.57 -15.42
C ARG A 393 -16.12 -0.06 -16.59
N GLN A 394 -15.75 0.26 -17.83
CA GLN A 394 -16.36 -0.32 -19.02
C GLN A 394 -15.98 -1.80 -19.22
N ALA A 395 -14.73 -2.18 -18.94
CA ALA A 395 -14.29 -3.58 -18.99
C ALA A 395 -14.97 -4.44 -17.91
N ILE A 396 -15.13 -3.91 -16.69
CA ILE A 396 -15.86 -4.56 -15.61
C ILE A 396 -17.35 -4.70 -15.96
N ALA A 397 -17.98 -3.65 -16.51
CA ALA A 397 -19.36 -3.71 -16.96
C ALA A 397 -19.56 -4.76 -18.07
N ALA A 398 -18.62 -4.86 -19.02
CA ALA A 398 -18.64 -5.91 -20.04
C ALA A 398 -18.51 -7.30 -19.41
N MET A 399 -17.54 -7.52 -18.51
CA MET A 399 -17.39 -8.81 -17.82
C MET A 399 -18.62 -9.23 -17.03
N VAL A 400 -19.27 -8.30 -16.31
CA VAL A 400 -20.51 -8.58 -15.56
C VAL A 400 -21.66 -8.95 -16.50
N ILE A 401 -21.81 -8.23 -17.62
CA ILE A 401 -22.90 -8.47 -18.57
C ILE A 401 -22.71 -9.77 -19.34
N TYR A 402 -21.48 -10.12 -19.70
CA TYR A 402 -21.16 -11.41 -20.34
C TYR A 402 -21.17 -12.58 -19.35
N GLY A 403 -20.86 -12.34 -18.07
CA GLY A 403 -21.07 -13.33 -17.01
C GLY A 403 -22.55 -13.64 -16.77
N LEU A 404 -23.44 -12.65 -16.98
CA LEU A 404 -24.89 -12.81 -16.89
C LEU A 404 -25.53 -13.50 -18.12
N SER A 405 -24.88 -13.51 -19.28
CA SER A 405 -25.37 -14.25 -20.46
C SER A 405 -25.01 -15.74 -20.43
N PHE A 406 -24.05 -16.14 -19.59
CA PHE A 406 -23.65 -17.54 -19.41
C PHE A 406 -24.74 -18.44 -18.78
N PRO A 407 -25.47 -18.01 -17.72
CA PRO A 407 -26.66 -18.71 -17.22
C PRO A 407 -27.75 -18.90 -18.28
N VAL A 408 -27.93 -17.92 -19.17
CA VAL A 408 -28.94 -17.99 -20.24
C VAL A 408 -28.59 -19.10 -21.25
N LEU A 409 -27.30 -19.33 -21.51
CA LEU A 409 -26.78 -20.42 -22.33
C LEU A 409 -26.93 -21.80 -21.66
N ILE A 410 -26.86 -21.86 -20.33
CA ILE A 410 -27.13 -23.08 -19.55
C ILE A 410 -28.63 -23.41 -19.54
N CYS A 411 -29.51 -22.39 -19.44
CA CYS A 411 -30.96 -22.57 -19.59
C CYS A 411 -31.36 -23.12 -20.98
N PHE A 412 -30.52 -22.94 -22.01
CA PHE A 412 -30.71 -23.57 -23.32
C PHE A 412 -30.39 -25.07 -23.30
N GLY A 413 -29.49 -25.53 -22.42
CA GLY A 413 -29.25 -26.96 -22.19
C GLY A 413 -30.42 -27.63 -21.48
N ASP A 414 -31.05 -26.94 -20.52
CA ASP A 414 -32.22 -27.42 -19.76
C ASP A 414 -33.57 -27.22 -20.49
N ALA A 415 -33.55 -26.76 -21.74
CA ALA A 415 -34.76 -26.55 -22.55
C ALA A 415 -35.59 -27.84 -22.75
N ALA A 416 -35.00 -29.02 -22.52
CA ALA A 416 -35.73 -30.30 -22.49
C ALA A 416 -36.71 -30.42 -21.30
N VAL A 417 -36.53 -29.63 -20.23
CA VAL A 417 -37.29 -29.74 -18.97
C VAL A 417 -38.42 -28.72 -18.85
N VAL A 418 -38.33 -27.55 -19.49
CA VAL A 418 -39.22 -26.39 -19.23
C VAL A 418 -40.46 -26.33 -20.16
N GLY A 419 -40.54 -27.19 -21.17
CA GLY A 419 -41.66 -27.19 -22.12
C GLY A 419 -41.69 -25.97 -23.07
N PRO A 420 -42.62 -25.94 -24.04
CA PRO A 420 -42.59 -25.01 -25.18
C PRO A 420 -42.76 -23.53 -24.79
N PHE A 421 -43.39 -23.23 -23.66
CA PHE A 421 -43.58 -21.85 -23.19
C PHE A 421 -42.31 -21.24 -22.56
N GLY A 422 -41.49 -22.06 -21.90
CA GLY A 422 -40.20 -21.60 -21.34
C GLY A 422 -39.16 -21.31 -22.42
N LEU A 423 -39.18 -22.10 -23.52
CA LEU A 423 -38.26 -21.94 -24.65
C LEU A 423 -38.31 -20.53 -25.25
N GLY A 424 -39.51 -19.96 -25.41
CA GLY A 424 -39.67 -18.62 -25.99
C GLY A 424 -39.03 -17.50 -25.15
N ILE A 425 -39.18 -17.58 -23.82
CA ILE A 425 -38.60 -16.60 -22.89
C ILE A 425 -37.07 -16.74 -22.85
N ILE A 426 -36.56 -17.98 -22.82
CA ILE A 426 -35.12 -18.28 -22.81
C ILE A 426 -34.48 -17.80 -24.12
N VAL A 427 -35.10 -18.07 -25.28
CA VAL A 427 -34.64 -17.58 -26.59
C VAL A 427 -34.64 -16.06 -26.65
N ALA A 428 -35.70 -15.40 -26.15
CA ALA A 428 -35.77 -13.94 -26.13
C ALA A 428 -34.69 -13.31 -25.24
N LEU A 429 -34.45 -13.88 -24.05
CA LEU A 429 -33.38 -13.43 -23.15
C LEU A 429 -31.99 -13.65 -23.74
N PHE A 430 -31.77 -14.78 -24.43
CA PHE A 430 -30.51 -15.06 -25.11
C PHE A 430 -30.27 -14.08 -26.25
N LEU A 431 -31.22 -13.92 -27.16
CA LEU A 431 -31.09 -12.99 -28.29
C LEU A 431 -30.90 -11.55 -27.80
N GLY A 432 -31.62 -11.13 -26.75
CA GLY A 432 -31.45 -9.83 -26.12
C GLY A 432 -30.05 -9.63 -25.53
N SER A 433 -29.57 -10.62 -24.76
CA SER A 433 -28.23 -10.57 -24.16
C SER A 433 -27.10 -10.60 -25.21
N SER A 434 -27.23 -11.44 -26.23
CA SER A 434 -26.28 -11.57 -27.34
C SER A 434 -26.24 -10.32 -28.24
N ALA A 435 -27.39 -9.70 -28.51
CA ALA A 435 -27.45 -8.44 -29.24
C ALA A 435 -26.79 -7.29 -28.46
N PHE A 436 -27.05 -7.20 -27.15
CA PHE A 436 -26.44 -6.19 -26.30
C PHE A 436 -24.91 -6.39 -26.17
N ALA A 437 -24.48 -7.64 -25.95
CA ALA A 437 -23.08 -8.05 -25.95
C ALA A 437 -22.38 -7.63 -27.26
N GLY A 438 -22.96 -7.99 -28.41
CA GLY A 438 -22.40 -7.63 -29.70
C GLY A 438 -22.29 -6.11 -29.90
N TYR A 439 -23.28 -5.35 -29.43
CA TYR A 439 -23.25 -3.88 -29.44
C TYR A 439 -22.13 -3.31 -28.55
N ALA A 440 -21.95 -3.86 -27.34
CA ALA A 440 -20.89 -3.45 -26.42
C ALA A 440 -19.49 -3.72 -26.99
N ALA A 441 -19.27 -4.91 -27.57
CA ALA A 441 -18.03 -5.27 -28.25
C ALA A 441 -17.74 -4.35 -29.46
N TYR A 442 -18.76 -4.05 -30.27
CA TYR A 442 -18.63 -3.10 -31.37
C TYR A 442 -18.23 -1.70 -30.88
N ARG A 443 -18.89 -1.18 -29.84
CA ARG A 443 -18.59 0.14 -29.25
C ARG A 443 -17.16 0.21 -28.70
N LEU A 444 -16.72 -0.82 -27.98
CA LEU A 444 -15.36 -0.91 -27.45
C LEU A 444 -14.32 -0.89 -28.59
N LEU A 445 -14.48 -1.75 -29.59
CA LEU A 445 -13.55 -1.83 -30.72
C LEU A 445 -13.60 -0.60 -31.62
N LYS A 446 -14.74 0.09 -31.71
CA LYS A 446 -14.84 1.39 -32.37
C LYS A 446 -14.03 2.47 -31.65
N LEU A 447 -14.05 2.50 -30.32
CA LEU A 447 -13.23 3.42 -29.52
C LEU A 447 -11.73 3.15 -29.70
N LEU A 448 -11.35 1.89 -29.90
CA LEU A 448 -9.99 1.47 -30.21
C LEU A 448 -9.59 1.65 -31.69
N GLY A 449 -10.39 2.35 -32.51
CA GLY A 449 -10.11 2.60 -33.92
C GLY A 449 -10.23 1.37 -34.83
N ARG A 450 -10.87 0.29 -34.37
CA ARG A 450 -11.06 -0.98 -35.11
C ARG A 450 -12.55 -1.33 -35.34
N PRO A 451 -13.35 -0.46 -35.98
CA PRO A 451 -14.80 -0.66 -36.10
C PRO A 451 -15.18 -1.89 -36.94
N LYS A 452 -14.38 -2.25 -37.95
CA LYS A 452 -14.63 -3.44 -38.79
C LYS A 452 -14.51 -4.74 -37.99
N ALA A 453 -13.50 -4.85 -37.13
CA ALA A 453 -13.36 -5.98 -36.22
C ALA A 453 -14.53 -6.02 -35.22
N GLY A 454 -14.90 -4.87 -34.66
CA GLY A 454 -16.06 -4.76 -33.75
C GLY A 454 -17.36 -5.28 -34.36
N LEU A 455 -17.60 -5.01 -35.64
CA LEU A 455 -18.80 -5.45 -36.33
C LEU A 455 -18.79 -6.96 -36.57
N VAL A 456 -17.64 -7.52 -36.96
CA VAL A 456 -17.45 -8.97 -37.11
C VAL A 456 -17.66 -9.69 -35.77
N TYR A 457 -17.05 -9.19 -34.68
CA TYR A 457 -17.25 -9.77 -33.35
C TYR A 457 -18.69 -9.64 -32.86
N GLY A 458 -19.35 -8.51 -33.11
CA GLY A 458 -20.74 -8.29 -32.74
C GLY A 458 -21.71 -9.26 -33.42
N LEU A 459 -21.48 -9.55 -34.71
CA LEU A 459 -22.24 -10.55 -35.46
C LEU A 459 -21.94 -11.98 -34.99
N LEU A 460 -20.67 -12.27 -34.67
CA LEU A 460 -20.26 -13.58 -34.17
C LEU A 460 -20.84 -13.90 -32.79
N SER A 461 -21.07 -12.90 -31.93
CA SER A 461 -21.72 -13.09 -30.62
C SER A 461 -23.19 -13.53 -30.69
N ILE A 462 -23.82 -13.49 -31.86
CA ILE A 462 -25.21 -13.98 -32.06
C ILE A 462 -25.23 -15.52 -32.16
N PHE A 463 -24.14 -16.16 -32.58
CA PHE A 463 -24.07 -17.61 -32.73
C PHE A 463 -23.82 -18.31 -31.39
N PRO A 464 -24.65 -19.28 -30.97
CA PRO A 464 -24.40 -20.06 -29.74
C PRO A 464 -23.03 -20.75 -29.79
N GLY A 465 -22.25 -20.70 -28.69
CA GLY A 465 -20.93 -21.32 -28.58
C GLY A 465 -19.74 -20.42 -28.95
N VAL A 466 -19.94 -19.44 -29.84
CA VAL A 466 -18.91 -18.43 -30.16
C VAL A 466 -18.64 -17.42 -29.02
N PRO A 467 -19.60 -17.06 -28.13
CA PRO A 467 -19.37 -16.10 -27.06
C PRO A 467 -18.22 -16.45 -26.12
N LEU A 468 -17.98 -17.74 -25.83
CA LEU A 468 -16.87 -18.19 -24.98
C LEU A 468 -15.51 -17.91 -25.63
N VAL A 469 -15.39 -18.20 -26.93
CA VAL A 469 -14.17 -17.92 -27.71
C VAL A 469 -13.99 -16.41 -27.85
N SER A 470 -15.06 -15.69 -28.15
CA SER A 470 -15.07 -14.22 -28.19
C SER A 470 -14.68 -13.59 -26.85
N LEU A 471 -15.07 -14.19 -25.71
CA LEU A 471 -14.72 -13.73 -24.36
C LEU A 471 -13.22 -13.92 -24.09
N GLY A 472 -12.69 -15.10 -24.40
CA GLY A 472 -11.26 -15.39 -24.28
C GLY A 472 -10.42 -14.44 -25.13
N PHE A 473 -10.86 -14.16 -26.36
CA PHE A 473 -10.18 -13.21 -27.25
C PHE A 473 -10.35 -11.75 -26.79
N ALA A 474 -11.53 -11.32 -26.36
CA ALA A 474 -11.76 -9.97 -25.86
C ALA A 474 -10.93 -9.70 -24.59
N TYR A 475 -10.87 -10.67 -23.67
CA TYR A 475 -10.03 -10.61 -22.48
C TYR A 475 -8.54 -10.59 -22.86
N TYR A 476 -8.11 -11.46 -23.80
CA TYR A 476 -6.75 -11.48 -24.30
C TYR A 476 -6.35 -10.13 -24.92
N TRP A 477 -7.19 -9.55 -25.77
CA TRP A 477 -6.91 -8.25 -26.40
C TRP A 477 -6.95 -7.08 -25.41
N ALA A 478 -7.88 -7.10 -24.45
CA ALA A 478 -7.90 -6.11 -23.36
C ALA A 478 -6.63 -6.22 -22.49
N SER A 479 -6.19 -7.44 -22.18
CA SER A 479 -4.94 -7.71 -21.46
C SER A 479 -3.71 -7.26 -22.24
N GLN A 480 -3.62 -7.58 -23.53
CA GLN A 480 -2.50 -7.16 -24.38
C GLN A 480 -2.49 -5.65 -24.57
N TYR A 481 -3.66 -5.00 -24.66
CA TYR A 481 -3.76 -3.55 -24.72
C TYR A 481 -3.32 -2.90 -23.40
N LEU A 482 -3.76 -3.42 -22.24
CA LEU A 482 -3.29 -2.95 -20.94
C LEU A 482 -1.78 -3.13 -20.78
N LYS A 483 -1.23 -4.28 -21.22
CA LYS A 483 0.23 -4.51 -21.24
C LYS A 483 0.95 -3.57 -22.20
N ALA A 484 0.40 -3.32 -23.38
CA ALA A 484 0.98 -2.38 -24.34
C ALA A 484 0.93 -0.96 -23.78
N MET A 485 -0.14 -0.54 -23.10
CA MET A 485 -0.22 0.73 -22.40
C MET A 485 0.74 0.81 -21.21
N GLU A 486 0.96 -0.31 -20.50
CA GLU A 486 1.95 -0.41 -19.43
C GLU A 486 3.39 -0.39 -19.96
N LEU A 487 3.63 -0.89 -21.18
CA LEU A 487 4.91 -0.83 -21.88
C LEU A 487 5.15 0.52 -22.56
N ILE A 488 4.09 1.22 -22.98
CA ILE A 488 4.15 2.57 -23.55
C ILE A 488 4.25 3.62 -22.44
N GLY A 489 3.79 3.31 -21.22
CA GLY A 489 3.95 4.18 -20.02
C GLY A 489 5.10 3.79 -19.09
N ARG A 490 6.00 2.90 -19.53
CA ARG A 490 7.28 2.55 -18.87
C ARG A 490 8.40 3.11 -19.72
#